data_AF-A0A0C3LP23-F1
#
_entry.id   AF-A0A0C3LP23-F1
#
_cell.length_a   1.000
_cell.length_b   1.000
_cell.length_c   1.000
_cell.angle_alpha   90.00
_cell.angle_beta   90.00
_cell.angle_gamma   90.00
#
_symmetry.space_group_name_H-M   'P 1'
#
loop_
_entity.id
_entity.type
_entity.pdbx_description
1 polymer ?
#
loop_
_entity_poly.entity_id
_entity_poly.type
_entity_poly.pdbx_seq_one_letter_code
_entity_poly.pdbx_strand_id
1 'polypeptide(L)'
;SSVLNILLHILYGLNCERYAPSLDVIAHVLESSYPRYGLQIIGAGDPSGIGALILKHAPAAPIRAYSLAASQAMEDICVASSEFTFQVTMDTVSEADALRMGPIYLWRLFMLHDNVLETLKKLMALLPSLHQPDESCTWKDQQKLMIAWRETTGSIICKAAPQRTTTTDIIVLFGPVRSQTRCARCRECCQERTKAIIREWETVKRTI
;
A
#
# COMPACT_ATOMS: atom_id res chain seq x y z
N SER A 1 -13.29 25.88 -22.68
CA SER A 1 -13.54 25.16 -21.41
C SER A 1 -12.78 23.86 -21.43
N SER A 2 -11.83 23.64 -20.51
CA SER A 2 -11.05 22.39 -20.41
C SER A 2 -11.95 21.19 -20.11
N VAL A 3 -12.94 21.35 -19.22
CA VAL A 3 -13.96 20.35 -18.88
C VAL A 3 -14.71 19.88 -20.13
N LEU A 4 -15.22 20.80 -20.96
CA LEU A 4 -15.94 20.45 -22.19
C LEU A 4 -15.03 19.72 -23.19
N ASN A 5 -13.78 20.15 -23.32
CA ASN A 5 -12.83 19.52 -24.22
C ASN A 5 -12.57 18.06 -23.83
N ILE A 6 -12.33 17.79 -22.54
CA ILE A 6 -12.12 16.43 -22.03
C ILE A 6 -13.40 15.59 -22.18
N LEU A 7 -14.57 16.16 -21.86
CA LEU A 7 -15.86 15.48 -22.03
C LEU A 7 -16.10 15.04 -23.48
N LEU A 8 -15.83 15.92 -24.45
CA LEU A 8 -15.95 15.59 -25.88
C LEU A 8 -14.97 14.50 -26.28
N HIS A 9 -13.72 14.56 -25.83
CA HIS A 9 -12.76 13.52 -26.16
C HIS A 9 -13.18 12.16 -25.59
N ILE A 10 -13.69 12.11 -24.35
CA ILE A 10 -14.24 10.88 -23.77
C ILE A 10 -15.43 10.37 -24.57
N LEU A 11 -16.37 11.24 -24.94
CA LEU A 11 -17.56 10.90 -25.74
C LEU A 11 -17.22 10.28 -27.11
N TYR A 12 -16.17 10.79 -27.75
CA TYR A 12 -15.73 10.30 -29.05
C TYR A 12 -14.65 9.19 -28.96
N GLY A 13 -14.33 8.69 -27.76
CA GLY A 13 -13.30 7.65 -27.58
C GLY A 13 -11.90 8.11 -27.99
N LEU A 14 -11.61 9.41 -27.82
CA LEU A 14 -10.33 10.02 -28.17
C LEU A 14 -9.42 10.13 -26.95
N ASN A 15 -8.13 9.87 -27.16
CA ASN A 15 -7.12 9.97 -26.11
C ASN A 15 -7.01 11.41 -25.56
N CYS A 16 -7.18 11.54 -24.24
CA CYS A 16 -7.11 12.79 -23.49
C CYS A 16 -5.73 13.07 -22.86
N GLU A 17 -4.78 12.14 -22.92
CA GLU A 17 -3.50 12.21 -22.20
C GLU A 17 -2.68 13.44 -22.55
N ARG A 18 -2.70 13.87 -23.82
CA ARG A 18 -1.98 15.06 -24.30
C ARG A 18 -2.37 16.34 -23.58
N TYR A 19 -3.56 16.38 -22.99
CA TYR A 19 -4.06 17.55 -22.26
C TYR A 19 -3.71 17.54 -20.78
N ALA A 20 -3.20 16.41 -20.26
CA ALA A 20 -2.82 16.22 -18.85
C ALA A 20 -3.79 16.91 -17.87
N PRO A 21 -5.10 16.60 -17.92
CA PRO A 21 -6.09 17.30 -17.09
C PRO A 21 -5.80 17.07 -15.61
N SER A 22 -5.99 18.09 -14.79
CA SER A 22 -5.89 17.98 -13.33
C SER A 22 -7.01 17.12 -12.77
N LEU A 23 -6.81 16.56 -11.56
CA LEU A 23 -7.86 15.84 -10.84
C LEU A 23 -9.13 16.69 -10.65
N ASP A 24 -9.01 18.01 -10.50
CA ASP A 24 -10.17 18.91 -10.37
C ASP A 24 -10.99 18.97 -11.66
N VAL A 25 -10.33 18.98 -12.83
CA VAL A 25 -11.00 18.95 -14.13
C VAL A 25 -11.67 17.59 -14.33
N ILE A 26 -10.98 16.50 -13.99
CA ILE A 26 -11.52 15.14 -14.07
C ILE A 26 -12.74 15.00 -13.16
N ALA A 27 -12.67 15.51 -11.93
CA ALA A 27 -13.78 15.52 -10.99
C ALA A 27 -14.98 16.30 -11.52
N HIS A 28 -14.76 17.50 -12.07
CA HIS A 28 -15.82 18.27 -12.70
C HIS A 28 -16.45 17.53 -13.88
N VAL A 29 -15.66 16.84 -14.70
CA VAL A 29 -16.20 16.03 -15.81
C VAL A 29 -17.07 14.90 -15.27
N LEU A 30 -16.60 14.13 -14.28
CA LEU A 30 -17.36 13.04 -13.66
C LEU A 30 -18.66 13.55 -13.02
N GLU A 31 -18.56 14.53 -12.13
CA GLU A 31 -19.67 15.09 -11.38
C GLU A 31 -20.71 15.77 -12.28
N SER A 32 -20.31 16.33 -13.43
CA SER A 32 -21.24 16.99 -14.38
C SER A 32 -21.75 16.07 -15.48
N SER A 33 -21.06 14.97 -15.81
CA SER A 33 -21.38 14.08 -16.93
C SER A 33 -22.76 13.42 -16.81
N TYR A 34 -23.05 12.80 -15.67
CA TYR A 34 -24.31 12.11 -15.45
C TYR A 34 -25.50 13.06 -15.25
N PRO A 35 -25.47 14.03 -14.30
CA PRO A 35 -26.64 14.88 -14.04
C PRO A 35 -26.95 15.90 -15.14
N ARG A 36 -25.97 16.29 -15.97
CA ARG A 36 -26.21 17.26 -17.07
C ARG A 36 -26.38 16.64 -18.43
N TYR A 37 -25.73 15.51 -18.69
CA TYR A 37 -25.66 14.92 -20.04
C TYR A 37 -26.19 13.48 -20.10
N GLY A 38 -26.57 12.87 -18.97
CA GLY A 38 -27.09 11.50 -18.91
C GLY A 38 -26.04 10.43 -19.25
N LEU A 39 -24.76 10.76 -19.15
CA LEU A 39 -23.67 9.89 -19.56
C LEU A 39 -23.24 8.97 -18.43
N GLN A 40 -23.37 7.66 -18.63
CA GLN A 40 -22.72 6.67 -17.78
C GLN A 40 -21.28 6.49 -18.24
N ILE A 41 -20.34 6.92 -17.40
CA ILE A 41 -18.92 6.71 -17.65
C ILE A 41 -18.59 5.26 -17.32
N ILE A 42 -18.29 4.48 -18.36
CA ILE A 42 -17.98 3.06 -18.26
C ILE A 42 -16.57 2.88 -17.65
N GLY A 43 -16.43 1.91 -16.76
CA GLY A 43 -15.17 1.55 -16.08
C GLY A 43 -14.06 1.03 -17.02
N ALA A 44 -12.96 0.62 -16.40
CA ALA A 44 -11.57 0.45 -16.87
C ALA A 44 -11.26 -0.31 -18.18
N GLY A 45 -12.25 -0.68 -19.00
CA GLY A 45 -12.03 -1.39 -20.26
C GLY A 45 -11.38 -0.56 -21.38
N ASP A 46 -11.31 0.77 -21.23
CA ASP A 46 -10.74 1.68 -22.24
C ASP A 46 -9.44 2.34 -21.73
N PRO A 47 -8.27 2.02 -22.32
CA PRO A 47 -6.99 2.66 -22.02
C PRO A 47 -6.99 4.18 -22.26
N SER A 48 -7.89 4.68 -23.11
CA SER A 48 -8.07 6.12 -23.39
C SER A 48 -9.12 6.79 -22.50
N GLY A 49 -9.74 6.01 -21.62
CA GLY A 49 -10.84 6.42 -20.75
C GLY A 49 -10.39 7.23 -19.53
N ILE A 50 -11.37 7.82 -18.86
CA ILE A 50 -11.14 8.69 -17.70
C ILE A 50 -10.46 7.96 -16.53
N GLY A 51 -10.67 6.64 -16.42
CA GLY A 51 -10.03 5.81 -15.40
C GLY A 51 -8.51 5.81 -15.50
N ALA A 52 -7.96 5.75 -16.73
CA ALA A 52 -6.51 5.82 -16.94
C ALA A 52 -5.95 7.19 -16.52
N LEU A 53 -6.69 8.27 -16.76
CA LEU A 53 -6.32 9.61 -16.31
C LEU A 53 -6.28 9.71 -14.78
N ILE A 54 -7.23 9.08 -14.09
CA ILE A 54 -7.24 9.01 -12.62
C ILE A 54 -6.01 8.24 -12.12
N LEU A 55 -5.70 7.08 -12.68
CA LEU A 55 -4.56 6.26 -12.29
C LEU A 55 -3.21 6.97 -12.49
N LYS A 56 -3.09 7.80 -13.53
CA LYS A 56 -1.89 8.63 -13.75
C LYS A 56 -1.60 9.59 -12.59
N HIS A 57 -2.64 10.03 -11.87
CA HIS A 57 -2.50 10.89 -10.69
C HIS A 57 -2.36 10.12 -9.38
N ALA A 58 -2.63 8.80 -9.37
CA ALA A 58 -2.61 8.00 -8.14
C ALA A 58 -1.26 8.01 -7.39
N PRO A 59 -0.08 7.97 -8.05
CA PRO A 59 1.20 8.07 -7.34
C PRO A 59 1.41 9.43 -6.65
N ALA A 60 0.89 10.52 -7.22
CA ALA A 60 1.10 11.87 -6.70
C ALA A 60 0.02 12.29 -5.69
N ALA A 61 -1.21 11.80 -5.85
CA ALA A 61 -2.36 12.15 -5.03
C ALA A 61 -3.26 10.92 -4.79
N PRO A 62 -2.77 9.91 -4.03
CA PRO A 62 -3.41 8.59 -3.94
C PRO A 62 -4.81 8.64 -3.34
N ILE A 63 -5.01 9.37 -2.23
CA ILE A 63 -6.33 9.49 -1.58
C ILE A 63 -7.33 10.18 -2.51
N ARG A 64 -6.90 11.23 -3.22
CA ARG A 64 -7.78 11.97 -4.14
C ARG A 64 -8.15 11.14 -5.37
N ALA A 65 -7.19 10.40 -5.92
CA ALA A 65 -7.46 9.52 -7.05
C ALA A 65 -8.42 8.37 -6.66
N TYR A 66 -8.16 7.74 -5.51
CA TYR A 66 -9.04 6.70 -4.96
C TYR A 66 -10.43 7.24 -4.62
N SER A 67 -10.52 8.41 -3.95
CA SER A 67 -11.80 9.01 -3.59
C SER A 67 -12.62 9.38 -4.82
N LEU A 68 -11.98 9.86 -5.87
CA LEU A 68 -12.64 10.19 -7.12
C LEU A 68 -13.19 8.95 -7.83
N ALA A 69 -12.41 7.88 -7.93
CA ALA A 69 -12.87 6.61 -8.49
C ALA A 69 -14.03 6.01 -7.67
N ALA A 70 -13.92 6.06 -6.34
CA ALA A 70 -14.93 5.58 -5.42
C ALA A 70 -16.28 6.32 -5.57
N SER A 71 -16.24 7.64 -5.82
CA SER A 71 -17.46 8.44 -6.01
C SER A 71 -18.33 7.99 -7.18
N GLN A 72 -17.73 7.29 -8.16
CA GLN A 72 -18.41 6.76 -9.34
C GLN A 72 -18.49 5.23 -9.31
N ALA A 73 -18.18 4.59 -8.18
CA ALA A 73 -18.12 3.14 -8.02
C ALA A 73 -17.26 2.43 -9.09
N MET A 74 -16.15 3.06 -9.51
CA MET A 74 -15.23 2.49 -10.50
C MET A 74 -14.31 1.45 -9.86
N GLU A 75 -14.83 0.26 -9.61
CA GLU A 75 -14.17 -0.79 -8.82
C GLU A 75 -12.74 -1.09 -9.28
N ASP A 76 -12.53 -1.33 -10.58
CA ASP A 76 -11.20 -1.65 -11.13
C ASP A 76 -10.18 -0.54 -10.87
N ILE A 77 -10.62 0.72 -10.93
CA ILE A 77 -9.78 1.89 -10.68
C ILE A 77 -9.52 2.05 -9.18
N CYS A 78 -10.51 1.76 -8.32
CA CYS A 78 -10.31 1.73 -6.87
C CYS A 78 -9.29 0.65 -6.47
N VAL A 79 -9.39 -0.55 -7.04
CA VAL A 79 -8.41 -1.63 -6.82
C VAL A 79 -7.02 -1.18 -7.25
N ALA A 80 -6.85 -0.70 -8.49
CA ALA A 80 -5.57 -0.27 -9.01
C ALA A 80 -4.99 0.96 -8.29
N SER A 81 -5.81 1.91 -7.83
CA SER A 81 -5.33 3.08 -7.10
C SER A 81 -5.03 2.80 -5.63
N SER A 82 -5.65 1.76 -5.04
CA SER A 82 -5.53 1.47 -3.61
C SER A 82 -4.10 1.14 -3.16
N GLU A 83 -3.27 0.55 -4.01
CA GLU A 83 -1.86 0.25 -3.67
C GLU A 83 -1.03 1.51 -3.38
N PHE A 84 -1.34 2.62 -4.04
CA PHE A 84 -0.63 3.89 -3.85
C PHE A 84 -1.00 4.56 -2.53
N THR A 85 -2.14 4.19 -1.94
CA THR A 85 -2.59 4.75 -0.66
C THR A 85 -1.68 4.37 0.50
N PHE A 86 -0.88 3.30 0.37
CA PHE A 86 0.13 2.98 1.38
C PHE A 86 1.23 4.03 1.49
N GLN A 87 1.45 4.87 0.48
CA GLN A 87 2.47 5.93 0.52
C GLN A 87 2.11 7.06 1.49
N VAL A 88 0.84 7.14 1.88
CA VAL A 88 0.28 8.13 2.80
C VAL A 88 -0.30 7.46 4.04
N THR A 89 -0.49 8.23 5.09
CA THR A 89 -1.08 7.77 6.34
C THR A 89 -2.57 8.10 6.38
N MET A 90 -3.37 7.27 7.06
CA MET A 90 -4.85 7.38 7.05
C MET A 90 -5.37 8.67 7.71
N ASP A 91 -4.56 9.33 8.55
CA ASP A 91 -4.84 10.66 9.12
C ASP A 91 -4.86 11.77 8.06
N THR A 92 -4.31 11.53 6.87
CA THR A 92 -4.36 12.50 5.75
C THR A 92 -5.70 12.51 5.01
N VAL A 93 -6.60 11.57 5.30
CA VAL A 93 -7.93 11.51 4.67
C VAL A 93 -8.79 12.65 5.21
N SER A 94 -9.13 13.60 4.34
CA SER A 94 -10.00 14.72 4.70
C SER A 94 -11.46 14.28 4.81
N GLU A 95 -12.28 15.06 5.54
CA GLU A 95 -13.75 14.85 5.57
C GLU A 95 -14.36 14.88 4.17
N ALA A 96 -13.86 15.75 3.28
CA ALA A 96 -14.32 15.84 1.90
C ALA A 96 -14.00 14.57 1.11
N ASP A 97 -12.82 13.97 1.32
CA ASP A 97 -12.46 12.70 0.70
C ASP A 97 -13.31 11.54 1.24
N ALA A 98 -13.55 11.50 2.55
CA ALA A 98 -14.39 10.49 3.20
C ALA A 98 -15.84 10.55 2.68
N LEU A 99 -16.42 11.74 2.58
CA LEU A 99 -17.75 11.96 2.01
C LEU A 99 -17.79 11.53 0.55
N ARG A 100 -16.76 11.87 -0.24
CA ARG A 100 -16.68 11.52 -1.67
C ARG A 100 -16.54 10.02 -1.90
N MET A 101 -15.77 9.31 -1.07
CA MET A 101 -15.64 7.84 -1.14
C MET A 101 -16.95 7.13 -0.83
N GLY A 102 -17.72 7.67 0.13
CA GLY A 102 -18.83 6.97 0.74
C GLY A 102 -18.38 5.85 1.68
N PRO A 103 -19.32 5.27 2.45
CA PRO A 103 -19.00 4.35 3.54
C PRO A 103 -18.34 3.05 3.08
N ILE A 104 -18.74 2.54 1.91
CA ILE A 104 -18.26 1.24 1.40
C ILE A 104 -16.76 1.32 1.05
N TYR A 105 -16.37 2.28 0.22
CA TYR A 105 -14.99 2.42 -0.23
C TYR A 105 -14.07 2.94 0.88
N LEU A 106 -14.58 3.78 1.78
CA LEU A 106 -13.84 4.19 2.97
C LEU A 106 -13.55 3.00 3.89
N TRP A 107 -14.55 2.16 4.17
CA TRP A 107 -14.37 0.95 4.98
C TRP A 107 -13.37 -0.02 4.35
N ARG A 108 -13.47 -0.27 3.04
CA ARG A 108 -12.51 -1.13 2.32
C ARG A 108 -11.08 -0.61 2.40
N LEU A 109 -10.90 0.70 2.24
CA LEU A 109 -9.58 1.33 2.36
C LEU A 109 -9.02 1.18 3.78
N PHE A 110 -9.83 1.44 4.80
CA PHE A 110 -9.42 1.27 6.19
C PHE A 110 -9.04 -0.18 6.51
N MET A 111 -9.87 -1.14 6.12
CA MET A 111 -9.61 -2.57 6.30
C MET A 111 -8.36 -3.03 5.56
N LEU A 112 -8.06 -2.47 4.38
CA LEU A 112 -6.83 -2.76 3.65
C LEU A 112 -5.60 -2.35 4.48
N HIS A 113 -5.57 -1.14 5.03
CA HIS A 113 -4.44 -0.67 5.86
C HIS A 113 -4.31 -1.46 7.16
N ASP A 114 -5.42 -1.75 7.82
CA ASP A 114 -5.46 -2.52 9.07
C ASP A 114 -4.97 -3.97 8.86
N ASN A 115 -5.47 -4.66 7.83
CA ASN A 115 -5.08 -6.04 7.54
C ASN A 115 -3.58 -6.16 7.21
N VAL A 116 -3.03 -5.22 6.45
CA VAL A 116 -1.59 -5.20 6.13
C VAL A 116 -0.76 -4.96 7.39
N LEU A 117 -1.19 -4.03 8.25
CA LEU A 117 -0.55 -3.76 9.53
C LEU A 117 -0.58 -4.98 10.46
N GLU A 118 -1.74 -5.61 10.62
CA GLU A 118 -1.90 -6.79 11.47
C GLU A 118 -1.09 -7.98 10.95
N THR A 119 -1.01 -8.15 9.64
CA THR A 119 -0.17 -9.18 9.02
C THR A 119 1.30 -8.91 9.33
N LEU A 120 1.78 -7.67 9.19
CA LEU A 120 3.15 -7.31 9.54
C LEU A 120 3.46 -7.60 11.00
N LYS A 121 2.58 -7.22 11.94
CA LYS A 121 2.75 -7.50 13.37
C LYS A 121 2.87 -9.00 13.64
N LYS A 122 2.01 -9.82 13.03
CA LYS A 122 2.05 -11.29 13.17
C LYS A 122 3.36 -11.86 12.65
N LEU A 123 3.84 -11.41 11.49
CA LEU A 123 5.12 -11.84 10.92
C LEU A 123 6.30 -11.48 11.83
N MET A 124 6.31 -10.26 12.37
CA MET A 124 7.38 -9.75 13.21
C MET A 124 7.37 -10.33 14.63
N ALA A 125 6.22 -10.77 15.14
CA ALA A 125 6.10 -11.39 16.46
C ALA A 125 6.79 -12.76 16.57
N LEU A 126 6.92 -13.47 15.44
CA LEU A 126 7.53 -14.81 15.40
C LEU A 126 9.05 -14.72 15.42
N LEU A 127 9.64 -15.34 16.43
CA LEU A 127 11.07 -15.39 16.69
C LEU A 127 11.76 -16.48 15.85
N PRO A 128 13.09 -16.36 15.60
CA PRO A 128 13.84 -17.41 14.92
C PRO A 128 13.88 -18.69 15.77
N SER A 129 13.75 -19.85 15.12
CA SER A 129 13.85 -21.16 15.77
C SER A 129 15.33 -21.46 16.07
N LEU A 130 15.73 -21.27 17.33
CA LEU A 130 17.11 -21.46 17.74
C LEU A 130 17.47 -22.94 17.85
N HIS A 131 18.74 -23.26 17.55
CA HIS A 131 19.29 -24.59 17.77
C HIS A 131 19.45 -24.91 19.27
N GLN A 132 19.61 -26.19 19.61
CA GLN A 132 19.93 -26.55 21.00
C GLN A 132 21.29 -25.98 21.42
N PRO A 133 21.41 -25.40 22.64
CA PRO A 133 22.68 -24.87 23.15
C PRO A 133 23.80 -25.92 23.17
N ASP A 134 25.02 -25.47 22.92
CA ASP A 134 26.23 -26.31 22.94
C ASP A 134 27.40 -25.54 23.57
N GLU A 135 28.58 -26.16 23.65
CA GLU A 135 29.76 -25.54 24.27
C GLU A 135 30.21 -24.25 23.55
N SER A 136 29.88 -24.11 22.26
CA SER A 136 30.25 -22.95 21.43
C SER A 136 29.19 -21.84 21.45
N CYS A 137 27.97 -22.14 21.88
CA CYS A 137 26.85 -21.21 21.91
C CYS A 137 25.93 -21.51 23.09
N THR A 138 26.06 -20.69 24.13
CA THR A 138 25.31 -20.87 25.37
C THR A 138 23.90 -20.28 25.27
N TRP A 139 23.05 -20.64 26.22
CA TRP A 139 21.72 -20.02 26.36
C TRP A 139 21.80 -18.49 26.50
N LYS A 140 22.85 -17.95 27.15
CA LYS A 140 23.05 -16.51 27.28
C LYS A 140 23.32 -15.84 25.93
N ASP A 141 24.04 -16.51 25.03
CA ASP A 141 24.31 -15.98 23.68
C ASP A 141 23.03 -15.98 22.84
N GLN A 142 22.24 -17.04 22.93
CA GLN A 142 20.92 -17.13 22.31
C GLN A 142 19.95 -16.07 22.85
N GLN A 143 19.95 -15.81 24.16
CA GLN A 143 19.11 -14.77 24.76
C GLN A 143 19.46 -13.38 24.23
N LYS A 144 20.75 -13.05 24.09
CA LYS A 144 21.19 -11.76 23.51
C LYS A 144 20.68 -11.59 22.08
N LEU A 145 20.77 -12.65 21.27
CA LEU A 145 20.22 -12.64 19.92
C LEU A 145 18.71 -12.36 19.92
N MET A 146 17.97 -13.01 20.82
CA MET A 146 16.52 -12.86 20.92
C MET A 146 16.10 -11.45 21.34
N ILE A 147 16.89 -10.81 22.21
CA ILE A 147 16.68 -9.40 22.59
C ILE A 147 16.92 -8.51 21.38
N ALA A 148 18.05 -8.65 20.69
CA ALA A 148 18.36 -7.85 19.49
C ALA A 148 17.31 -8.06 18.38
N TRP A 149 16.81 -9.28 18.21
CA TRP A 149 15.71 -9.57 17.29
C TRP A 149 14.45 -8.81 17.68
N ARG A 150 14.03 -8.86 18.95
CA ARG A 150 12.83 -8.17 19.45
C ARG A 150 12.95 -6.66 19.30
N GLU A 151 14.10 -6.09 19.61
CA GLU A 151 14.37 -4.67 19.42
C GLU A 151 14.21 -4.26 17.95
N THR A 152 14.78 -5.06 17.05
CA THR A 152 14.67 -4.83 15.60
C THR A 152 13.20 -4.91 15.13
N THR A 153 12.46 -5.93 15.57
CA THR A 153 11.03 -6.06 15.24
C THR A 153 10.19 -4.91 15.82
N GLY A 154 10.50 -4.48 17.05
CA GLY A 154 9.84 -3.35 17.70
C GLY A 154 10.09 -2.05 16.95
N SER A 155 11.33 -1.82 16.50
CA SER A 155 11.68 -0.66 15.69
C SER A 155 10.88 -0.59 14.38
N ILE A 156 10.62 -1.73 13.72
CA ILE A 156 9.79 -1.79 12.52
C ILE A 156 8.33 -1.46 12.83
N ILE A 157 7.75 -2.12 13.84
CA ILE A 157 6.32 -1.97 14.18
C ILE A 157 6.02 -0.56 14.70
N CYS A 158 6.95 0.06 15.41
CA CYS A 158 6.79 1.41 15.97
C CYS A 158 7.06 2.55 14.98
N LYS A 159 7.35 2.27 13.70
CA LYS A 159 7.41 3.34 12.67
C LYS A 159 6.05 4.04 12.57
N ALA A 160 6.04 5.29 12.10
CA ALA A 160 4.79 6.04 11.89
C ALA A 160 3.85 5.37 10.87
N ALA A 161 4.43 4.68 9.88
CA ALA A 161 3.68 3.97 8.83
C ALA A 161 4.34 2.60 8.57
N PRO A 162 4.22 1.64 9.49
CA PRO A 162 4.92 0.36 9.40
C PRO A 162 4.44 -0.48 8.20
N GLN A 163 3.21 -0.29 7.72
CA GLN A 163 2.68 -0.91 6.51
C GLN A 163 3.46 -0.55 5.24
N ARG A 164 4.26 0.54 5.26
CA ARG A 164 5.16 0.94 4.17
C ARG A 164 6.47 0.14 4.12
N THR A 165 6.73 -0.69 5.12
CA THR A 165 7.98 -1.46 5.20
C THR A 165 8.17 -2.29 3.93
N THR A 166 9.30 -2.08 3.27
CA THR A 166 9.73 -2.82 2.08
C THR A 166 10.53 -4.05 2.48
N THR A 167 10.69 -5.00 1.56
CA THR A 167 11.58 -6.16 1.77
C THR A 167 13.03 -5.73 1.99
N THR A 168 13.47 -4.68 1.29
CA THR A 168 14.78 -4.04 1.49
C THR A 168 14.95 -3.52 2.91
N ASP A 169 13.94 -2.84 3.47
CA ASP A 169 14.00 -2.35 4.86
C ASP A 169 14.21 -3.49 5.86
N ILE A 170 13.50 -4.61 5.65
CA ILE A 170 13.63 -5.81 6.50
C ILE A 170 15.06 -6.36 6.43
N ILE A 171 15.63 -6.50 5.22
CA ILE A 171 17.00 -7.00 5.04
C ILE A 171 18.02 -6.09 5.75
N VAL A 172 17.88 -4.78 5.57
CA VAL A 172 18.80 -3.78 6.14
C VAL A 172 18.73 -3.82 7.67
N LEU A 173 17.53 -3.87 8.25
CA LEU A 173 17.34 -3.84 9.70
C LEU A 173 17.78 -5.14 10.40
N PHE A 174 17.57 -6.31 9.79
CA PHE A 174 18.06 -7.58 10.34
C PHE A 174 19.53 -7.89 10.03
N GLY A 175 20.15 -7.14 9.11
CA GLY A 175 21.57 -7.27 8.76
C GLY A 175 22.52 -7.22 9.97
N PRO A 176 22.41 -6.19 10.84
CA PRO A 176 23.19 -6.07 12.07
C PRO A 176 22.98 -7.22 13.06
N VAL A 177 21.74 -7.68 13.24
CA VAL A 177 21.42 -8.81 14.14
C VAL A 177 22.20 -10.05 13.71
N ARG A 178 22.27 -10.31 12.41
CA ARG A 178 23.07 -11.41 11.85
C ARG A 178 24.57 -11.18 11.98
N SER A 179 25.08 -10.00 11.64
CA SER A 179 26.53 -9.74 11.62
C SER A 179 27.16 -9.71 13.02
N GLN A 180 26.40 -9.28 14.03
CA GLN A 180 26.84 -9.22 15.42
C GLN A 180 26.75 -10.58 16.14
N THR A 181 26.05 -11.55 15.56
CA THR A 181 25.92 -12.90 16.10
C THR A 181 27.14 -13.75 15.77
N ARG A 182 27.90 -14.17 16.79
CA ARG A 182 29.13 -14.96 16.61
C ARG A 182 28.86 -16.39 16.14
N CYS A 183 27.89 -17.07 16.74
CA CYS A 183 27.55 -18.45 16.42
C CYS A 183 27.02 -18.58 14.98
N ALA A 184 27.63 -19.47 14.19
CA ALA A 184 27.24 -19.70 12.80
C ALA A 184 25.82 -20.27 12.65
N ARG A 185 25.44 -21.20 13.53
CA ARG A 185 24.10 -21.82 13.52
C ARG A 185 23.00 -20.80 13.86
N CYS A 186 23.24 -19.96 14.88
CA CYS A 186 22.34 -18.85 15.19
C CYS A 186 22.18 -17.87 14.02
N ARG A 187 23.26 -17.55 13.30
CA ARG A 187 23.20 -16.70 12.10
C ARG A 187 22.34 -17.33 11.01
N GLU A 188 22.44 -18.64 10.81
CA GLU A 188 21.62 -19.40 9.88
C GLU A 188 20.14 -19.36 10.27
N CYS A 189 19.79 -19.66 11.52
CA CYS A 189 18.42 -19.57 12.03
C CYS A 189 17.81 -18.17 11.82
N CYS A 190 18.59 -17.11 12.06
CA CYS A 190 18.16 -15.74 11.77
C CYS A 190 17.92 -15.50 10.29
N GLN A 191 18.86 -15.92 9.44
CA GLN A 191 18.75 -15.72 8.00
C GLN A 191 17.56 -16.50 7.41
N GLU A 192 17.31 -17.72 7.88
CA GLU A 192 16.13 -18.51 7.52
C GLU A 192 14.85 -17.79 7.92
N ARG A 193 14.77 -17.29 9.16
CA ARG A 193 13.60 -16.54 9.62
C ARG A 193 13.39 -15.25 8.82
N THR A 194 14.45 -14.48 8.55
CA THR A 194 14.35 -13.25 7.73
C THR A 194 13.88 -13.57 6.31
N LYS A 195 14.37 -14.65 5.69
CA LYS A 195 13.90 -15.12 4.37
C LYS A 195 12.43 -15.53 4.41
N ALA A 196 11.99 -16.21 5.46
CA ALA A 196 10.58 -16.59 5.64
C ALA A 196 9.69 -15.34 5.74
N ILE A 197 10.07 -14.37 6.58
CA ILE A 197 9.36 -13.09 6.71
C ILE A 197 9.25 -12.39 5.35
N ILE A 198 10.33 -12.31 4.57
CA ILE A 198 10.32 -11.65 3.26
C ILE A 198 9.35 -12.35 2.31
N ARG A 199 9.43 -13.68 2.20
CA ARG A 199 8.54 -14.46 1.33
C ARG A 199 7.08 -14.28 1.71
N GLU A 200 6.76 -14.38 2.99
CA GLU A 200 5.40 -14.20 3.49
C GLU A 200 4.92 -12.76 3.25
N TRP A 201 5.79 -11.76 3.47
CA TRP A 201 5.46 -10.35 3.30
C TRP A 201 5.20 -9.94 1.84
N GLU A 202 5.90 -10.55 0.89
CA GLU A 202 5.68 -10.34 -0.55
C GLU A 202 4.32 -10.86 -1.02
N THR A 203 3.74 -11.86 -0.34
CA THR A 203 2.43 -12.42 -0.69
C THR A 203 1.24 -11.64 -0.14
N VAL A 204 1.48 -10.63 0.70
CA VAL A 204 0.40 -9.86 1.34
C VAL A 204 -0.32 -9.01 0.30
N LYS A 205 -1.64 -9.17 0.22
CA LYS A 205 -2.51 -8.38 -0.66
C LYS A 205 -2.40 -6.89 -0.29
N ARG A 206 -2.05 -6.05 -1.26
CA ARG A 206 -1.90 -4.58 -1.11
C ARG A 206 -2.92 -3.79 -1.94
N THR A 207 -4.05 -4.41 -2.25
CA THR A 207 -5.18 -3.76 -2.90
C THR A 207 -6.46 -4.13 -2.20
N ILE A 208 -7.50 -3.28 -2.32
CA ILE A 208 -8.84 -3.61 -1.82
C ILE A 208 -9.40 -4.87 -2.49
#